data_AF-A0A914EEX6-F1
#
_entry.id   AF-A0A914EEX6-F1
#
_cell.length_a   1.000
_cell.length_b   1.000
_cell.length_c   1.000
_cell.angle_alpha   90.00
_cell.angle_beta   90.00
_cell.angle_gamma   90.00
#
_symmetry.space_group_name_H-M   'P 1'
#
loop_
_entity.id
_entity.type
_entity.pdbx_description
1 polymer ?
#
loop_
_entity_poly.entity_id
_entity_poly.type
_entity_poly.pdbx_seq_one_letter_code
_entity_poly.pdbx_strand_id
1 'polypeptide(L)'
;MLLAKAFSTYARPLLEYNCQVFNPITVHETNLIEAVQRRFIKRIYLRCGLDRETSYIDRCKHLNIHTLEHRRAILDILLLFKILHGKTILNANNFINFADIRVRGYSKKNLKAKYVPRDLTSSCNFFFRTVSLWNNLPASVKDAPTLSIFKTLLLSLPVDAIVPESLIRL
;
A
#
# COMPACT_ATOMS: atom_id res chain seq x y z
N MET A 1 8.41 14.27 -19.02
CA MET A 1 7.81 12.91 -18.92
C MET A 1 8.82 11.76 -18.87
N LEU A 2 9.91 11.76 -19.66
CA LEU A 2 10.89 10.67 -19.68
C LEU A 2 11.52 10.37 -18.29
N LEU A 3 11.91 11.42 -17.55
CA LEU A 3 12.54 11.28 -16.22
C LEU A 3 11.61 10.59 -15.20
N ALA A 4 10.31 10.89 -15.24
CA ALA A 4 9.31 10.25 -14.39
C ALA A 4 9.19 8.74 -14.70
N LYS A 5 9.25 8.36 -15.99
CA LYS A 5 9.29 6.95 -16.41
C LYS A 5 10.59 6.27 -15.97
N ALA A 6 11.73 6.93 -16.10
CA ALA A 6 13.02 6.40 -15.66
C ALA A 6 13.03 6.10 -14.15
N PHE A 7 12.53 7.02 -13.32
CA PHE A 7 12.40 6.77 -11.89
C PHE A 7 11.49 5.58 -11.57
N SER A 8 10.34 5.50 -12.26
CA SER A 8 9.39 4.40 -12.10
C SER A 8 9.98 3.04 -12.47
N THR A 9 10.94 3.02 -13.40
CA THR A 9 11.55 1.80 -13.94
C THR A 9 12.77 1.35 -13.14
N TYR A 10 13.62 2.28 -12.72
CA TYR A 10 14.92 1.94 -12.10
C TYR A 10 14.98 2.19 -10.60
N ALA A 11 14.45 3.32 -10.12
CA ALA A 11 14.58 3.70 -8.72
C ALA A 11 13.45 3.12 -7.86
N ARG A 12 12.21 3.18 -8.36
CA ARG A 12 11.02 2.75 -7.63
C ARG A 12 11.07 1.26 -7.22
N PRO A 13 11.48 0.31 -8.09
CA PRO A 13 11.56 -1.09 -7.67
C PRO A 13 12.51 -1.33 -6.49
N LEU A 14 13.59 -0.54 -6.38
CA LEU A 14 14.53 -0.63 -5.26
C LEU A 14 13.89 -0.17 -3.94
N LEU A 15 13.05 0.87 -3.99
CA LEU A 15 12.34 1.40 -2.83
C LEU A 15 11.18 0.51 -2.36
N GLU A 16 10.69 -0.34 -3.26
CA GLU A 16 9.58 -1.27 -3.01
C GLU A 16 10.04 -2.69 -2.76
N TYR A 17 11.31 -2.97 -3.04
CA TYR A 17 11.93 -4.25 -2.75
C TYR A 17 11.78 -4.56 -1.25
N ASN A 18 11.28 -5.75 -0.96
CA ASN A 18 10.99 -6.21 0.40
C ASN A 18 9.99 -5.38 1.19
N CYS A 19 9.16 -4.53 0.55
CA CYS A 19 8.15 -3.78 1.29
C CYS A 19 7.19 -4.71 2.06
N GLN A 20 6.95 -5.93 1.58
CA GLN A 20 6.10 -6.88 2.30
C GLN A 20 6.75 -7.41 3.58
N VAL A 21 8.09 -7.51 3.62
CA VAL A 21 8.82 -7.87 4.83
C VAL A 21 8.87 -6.69 5.79
N PHE A 22 9.25 -5.52 5.28
CA PHE A 22 9.41 -4.30 6.06
C PHE A 22 8.64 -3.14 5.43
N ASN A 23 7.55 -2.74 6.08
CA ASN A 23 6.82 -1.51 5.78
C ASN A 23 6.66 -0.73 7.08
N PRO A 24 7.23 0.49 7.19
CA PRO A 24 7.11 1.30 8.39
C PRO A 24 5.67 1.72 8.65
N ILE A 25 5.33 1.81 9.94
CA ILE A 25 4.03 2.32 10.43
C ILE A 25 4.20 3.71 11.05
N THR A 26 5.43 4.12 11.33
CA THR A 26 5.67 5.46 11.87
C THR A 26 5.64 6.51 10.76
N VAL A 27 5.13 7.69 11.10
CA VAL A 27 5.15 8.88 10.24
C VAL A 27 6.58 9.20 9.82
N HIS A 28 7.53 9.15 10.76
CA HIS A 28 8.93 9.50 10.49
C HIS A 28 9.55 8.61 9.41
N GLU A 29 9.52 7.28 9.59
CA GLU A 29 10.14 6.33 8.65
C GLU A 29 9.42 6.31 7.30
N THR A 30 8.10 6.47 7.29
CA THR A 30 7.32 6.58 6.06
C THR A 30 7.75 7.81 5.25
N ASN A 31 7.92 8.95 5.91
CA ASN A 31 8.40 10.16 5.25
C ASN A 31 9.86 10.07 4.81
N LEU A 32 10.72 9.32 5.50
CA LEU A 32 12.10 9.08 5.04
C LEU A 32 12.14 8.37 3.68
N ILE A 33 11.30 7.35 3.50
CA ILE A 33 11.20 6.63 2.22
C ILE A 33 10.57 7.52 1.16
N GLU A 34 9.47 8.21 1.50
CA GLU A 34 8.78 9.13 0.59
C GLU A 34 9.67 10.32 0.16
N ALA A 35 10.61 10.74 1.01
CA ALA A 35 11.54 11.84 0.73
C ALA A 35 12.41 11.58 -0.51
N VAL A 36 12.72 10.31 -0.82
CA VAL A 36 13.47 9.95 -2.03
C VAL A 36 12.67 10.35 -3.28
N GLN A 37 11.40 9.96 -3.35
CA GLN A 37 10.51 10.33 -4.44
C GLN A 37 10.22 11.84 -4.47
N ARG A 38 9.95 12.45 -3.31
CA ARG A 38 9.70 13.89 -3.17
C ARG A 38 10.88 14.71 -3.70
N ARG A 39 12.11 14.35 -3.33
CA ARG A 39 13.33 15.03 -3.79
C ARG A 39 13.52 14.87 -5.29
N PHE A 40 13.28 13.69 -5.84
CA PHE A 40 13.38 13.44 -7.28
C PHE A 40 12.37 14.26 -8.08
N ILE A 41 11.10 14.25 -7.67
CA ILE A 41 10.02 15.02 -8.32
C ILE A 41 10.30 16.52 -8.24
N LYS A 42 10.78 17.02 -7.09
CA LYS A 42 11.19 18.43 -6.94
C LYS A 42 12.31 18.80 -7.93
N ARG A 43 13.27 17.91 -8.18
CA ARG A 43 14.34 18.13 -9.16
C ARG A 43 13.82 18.15 -10.60
N ILE A 44 12.84 17.32 -10.95
CA ILE A 44 12.18 17.38 -12.27
C ILE A 44 11.55 18.75 -12.46
N TYR A 45 10.76 19.22 -11.49
CA TYR A 45 10.08 20.50 -11.56
C TYR A 45 11.07 21.66 -11.75
N LEU A 46 12.16 21.64 -10.98
CA LEU A 46 13.22 22.63 -11.10
C LEU A 46 13.89 22.63 -12.49
N ARG A 47 14.16 21.45 -13.05
CA ARG A 47 14.81 21.32 -14.37
C ARG A 47 13.90 21.71 -15.53
N CYS A 48 12.59 21.53 -15.38
CA CYS A 48 11.61 21.84 -16.41
C CYS A 48 11.01 23.24 -16.29
N GLY A 49 11.49 24.09 -15.35
CA GLY A 49 10.96 25.44 -15.17
C GLY A 49 9.51 25.48 -14.67
N LEU A 50 9.05 24.42 -14.01
CA LEU A 50 7.68 24.33 -13.47
C LEU A 50 7.59 25.02 -12.10
N ASP A 51 6.36 25.36 -11.70
CA ASP A 51 6.09 26.04 -10.44
C ASP A 51 6.64 25.29 -9.22
N ARG A 52 7.35 26.01 -8.36
CA ARG A 52 8.02 25.47 -7.17
C ARG A 52 7.13 25.46 -5.92
N GLU A 53 5.97 26.12 -5.98
CA GLU A 53 5.03 26.15 -4.86
C GLU A 53 3.96 25.05 -4.96
N THR A 54 3.81 24.39 -6.12
CA THR A 54 2.96 23.20 -6.25
C THR A 54 3.20 22.16 -5.15
N SER A 55 2.11 21.68 -4.54
CA SER A 55 2.16 20.68 -3.47
C SER A 55 2.74 19.35 -3.97
N TYR A 56 3.33 18.56 -3.08
CA TYR A 56 3.89 17.25 -3.47
C TYR A 56 2.85 16.33 -4.14
N ILE A 57 1.62 16.32 -3.64
CA ILE A 57 0.53 15.50 -4.19
C ILE A 57 0.16 15.97 -5.59
N ASP A 58 0.08 17.28 -5.82
CA ASP A 58 -0.26 17.82 -7.14
C ASP A 58 0.85 17.55 -8.16
N ARG A 59 2.11 17.56 -7.72
CA ARG A 59 3.22 17.12 -8.57
C ARG A 59 3.15 15.65 -8.94
N CYS A 60 2.77 14.80 -7.99
CA CYS A 60 2.54 13.38 -8.23
C CYS A 60 1.43 13.17 -9.25
N LYS A 61 0.30 13.87 -9.10
CA LYS A 61 -0.82 13.85 -10.06
C LYS A 61 -0.39 14.31 -11.46
N HIS A 62 0.27 15.46 -11.56
CA HIS A 62 0.74 16.01 -12.83
C HIS A 62 1.73 15.09 -13.55
N LEU A 63 2.59 14.38 -12.81
CA LEU A 63 3.54 13.41 -13.39
C LEU A 63 2.97 12.00 -13.57
N ASN A 64 1.69 11.76 -13.22
CA ASN A 64 1.08 10.42 -13.16
C ASN A 64 1.91 9.40 -12.35
N ILE A 65 2.42 9.84 -11.20
CA ILE A 65 3.17 9.01 -10.25
C ILE A 65 2.34 8.84 -8.97
N HIS A 66 2.19 7.61 -8.50
CA HIS A 66 1.62 7.35 -7.17
C HIS A 66 2.65 7.54 -6.06
N THR A 67 2.21 7.86 -4.84
CA THR A 67 3.07 7.88 -3.65
C THR A 67 3.62 6.49 -3.34
N LEU A 68 4.77 6.42 -2.66
CA LEU A 68 5.37 5.14 -2.30
C LEU A 68 4.57 4.47 -1.19
N GLU A 69 3.98 5.23 -0.27
CA GLU A 69 3.00 4.71 0.70
C GLU A 69 1.86 3.95 0.02
N HIS A 70 1.14 4.60 -0.91
CA HIS A 70 0.04 3.98 -1.63
C HIS A 70 0.46 2.71 -2.38
N ARG A 71 1.63 2.75 -3.04
CA ARG A 71 2.14 1.60 -3.77
C ARG A 71 2.51 0.42 -2.87
N ARG A 72 3.13 0.68 -1.72
CA ARG A 72 3.45 -0.39 -0.75
C ARG A 72 2.19 -1.01 -0.16
N ALA A 73 1.15 -0.21 0.11
CA ALA A 73 -0.16 -0.73 0.54
C ALA A 73 -0.79 -1.65 -0.52
N ILE A 74 -0.75 -1.26 -1.81
CA ILE A 74 -1.21 -2.12 -2.91
C ILE A 74 -0.41 -3.44 -2.96
N LEU A 75 0.91 -3.36 -2.86
CA LEU A 75 1.78 -4.54 -2.90
C LEU A 75 1.51 -5.49 -1.73
N ASP A 76 1.25 -4.95 -0.53
CA ASP A 76 0.86 -5.72 0.64
C ASP A 76 -0.47 -6.46 0.41
N ILE A 77 -1.49 -5.74 -0.04
CA ILE A 77 -2.82 -6.29 -0.33
C ILE A 77 -2.76 -7.38 -1.42
N LEU A 78 -1.99 -7.14 -2.49
CA LEU A 78 -1.81 -8.12 -3.57
C LEU A 78 -1.13 -9.40 -3.08
N LEU A 79 -0.15 -9.30 -2.19
CA LEU A 79 0.48 -10.49 -1.60
C LEU A 79 -0.51 -11.24 -0.70
N LEU A 80 -1.30 -10.53 0.11
CA LEU A 80 -2.31 -11.15 0.94
C LEU A 80 -3.35 -11.91 0.11
N PHE A 81 -3.83 -11.34 -1.00
CA PHE A 81 -4.71 -12.05 -1.92
C PHE A 81 -4.09 -13.35 -2.41
N LYS A 82 -2.81 -13.33 -2.82
CA LYS A 82 -2.11 -14.56 -3.23
C LYS A 82 -2.03 -15.60 -2.12
N ILE A 83 -1.79 -15.18 -0.88
CA ILE A 83 -1.74 -16.07 0.29
C ILE A 83 -3.11 -16.70 0.56
N LEU A 84 -4.19 -15.91 0.54
CA LEU A 84 -5.55 -16.40 0.77
C LEU A 84 -6.02 -17.39 -0.31
N HIS A 85 -5.58 -17.21 -1.55
CA HIS A 85 -5.91 -18.08 -2.68
C HIS A 85 -4.91 -19.22 -2.91
N GLY A 86 -4.01 -19.50 -1.95
CA GLY A 86 -3.07 -20.62 -2.03
C GLY A 86 -2.07 -20.51 -3.18
N LYS A 87 -1.76 -19.29 -3.64
CA LYS A 87 -0.78 -19.01 -4.71
C LYS A 87 0.63 -18.77 -4.17
N THR A 88 0.86 -19.03 -2.89
CA THR A 88 2.16 -18.93 -2.22
C THR A 88 2.40 -20.16 -1.36
N ILE A 89 3.64 -20.33 -0.89
CA ILE A 89 4.05 -21.42 0.01
C ILE A 89 3.46 -21.23 1.42
N LEU A 90 3.01 -20.01 1.75
CA LEU A 90 2.49 -19.67 3.07
C LEU A 90 1.06 -20.18 3.24
N ASN A 91 0.81 -20.92 4.32
CA ASN A 91 -0.55 -21.28 4.71
C ASN A 91 -1.20 -20.12 5.47
N ALA A 92 -2.22 -19.49 4.88
CA ALA A 92 -2.96 -18.37 5.47
C ALA A 92 -3.49 -18.70 6.89
N ASN A 93 -3.92 -19.94 7.11
CA ASN A 93 -4.47 -20.40 8.38
C ASN A 93 -3.46 -20.35 9.53
N ASN A 94 -2.16 -20.27 9.26
CA ASN A 94 -1.16 -20.14 10.32
C ASN A 94 -1.15 -18.74 10.94
N PHE A 95 -1.58 -17.72 10.19
CA PHE A 95 -1.38 -16.32 10.55
C PHE A 95 -2.69 -15.52 10.69
N ILE A 96 -3.74 -15.90 9.96
CA ILE A 96 -4.99 -15.15 9.87
C ILE A 96 -6.18 -16.11 10.08
N ASN A 97 -7.23 -15.61 10.71
CA ASN A 97 -8.56 -16.20 10.78
C ASN A 97 -9.57 -15.30 10.07
N PHE A 98 -10.67 -15.89 9.58
CA PHE A 98 -11.84 -15.09 9.24
C PHE A 98 -12.50 -14.54 10.51
N ALA A 99 -12.95 -13.30 10.47
CA ALA A 99 -13.64 -12.66 11.57
C ALA A 99 -14.99 -13.34 11.83
N ASP A 100 -15.33 -13.53 13.10
CA ASP A 100 -16.56 -14.20 13.50
C ASP A 100 -17.77 -13.28 13.20
N ILE A 101 -18.82 -13.84 12.58
CA ILE A 101 -19.98 -13.09 12.04
C ILE A 101 -20.83 -12.46 13.16
N ARG A 102 -20.61 -12.90 14.39
CA ARG A 102 -21.39 -12.50 15.58
C ARG A 102 -21.20 -11.04 15.99
N VAL A 103 -20.24 -10.32 15.41
CA VAL A 103 -20.01 -8.89 15.68
C VAL A 103 -20.70 -8.05 14.60
N ARG A 104 -21.66 -7.22 15.03
CA ARG A 104 -22.50 -6.37 14.16
C ARG A 104 -21.62 -5.49 13.25
N GLY A 105 -21.80 -5.58 11.93
CA GLY A 105 -21.05 -4.80 10.93
C GLY A 105 -19.89 -5.53 10.23
N TYR A 106 -19.57 -6.78 10.59
CA TYR A 106 -18.54 -7.56 9.91
C TYR A 106 -19.06 -8.29 8.67
N SER A 107 -18.39 -8.10 7.52
CA SER A 107 -18.59 -8.94 6.34
C SER A 107 -17.95 -10.31 6.57
N LYS A 108 -18.52 -11.39 6.00
CA LYS A 108 -17.98 -12.78 6.05
C LYS A 108 -16.52 -12.90 5.61
N LYS A 109 -15.99 -11.89 4.90
CA LYS A 109 -14.63 -11.85 4.35
C LYS A 109 -13.67 -10.93 5.11
N ASN A 110 -14.10 -10.38 6.24
CA ASN A 110 -13.19 -9.66 7.12
C ASN A 110 -12.24 -10.65 7.79
N LEU A 111 -11.00 -10.20 7.98
CA LEU A 111 -9.91 -10.99 8.50
C LEU A 111 -9.53 -10.51 9.90
N LYS A 112 -9.00 -11.42 10.69
CA LYS A 112 -8.42 -11.16 12.00
C LYS A 112 -7.05 -11.82 12.06
N ALA A 113 -6.00 -11.05 12.32
CA ALA A 113 -4.69 -11.62 12.58
C ALA A 113 -4.75 -12.48 13.85
N LYS A 114 -4.13 -13.67 13.82
CA LYS A 114 -3.98 -14.54 15.01
C LYS A 114 -3.01 -13.94 16.02
N TYR A 115 -2.04 -13.20 15.50
CA TYR A 115 -1.05 -12.51 16.30
C TYR A 115 -1.58 -11.16 16.79
N VAL A 116 -1.36 -10.87 18.07
CA VAL A 116 -1.61 -9.56 18.67
C VAL A 116 -0.26 -8.88 18.92
N PRO A 117 0.01 -7.73 18.30
CA PRO A 117 1.25 -7.00 18.51
C PRO A 117 1.35 -6.50 19.95
N ARG A 118 2.57 -6.58 20.50
CA ARG A 118 2.89 -6.14 21.87
C ARG A 118 3.73 -4.87 21.89
N ASP A 119 4.25 -4.46 20.74
CA ASP A 119 5.11 -3.29 20.55
C ASP A 119 4.95 -2.72 19.13
N LEU A 120 5.58 -1.57 18.88
CA LEU A 120 5.57 -0.92 17.57
C LEU A 120 6.19 -1.81 16.49
N THR A 121 7.29 -2.50 16.79
CA THR A 121 7.99 -3.39 15.86
C THR A 121 7.10 -4.53 15.40
N SER A 122 6.40 -5.17 16.34
CA SER A 122 5.48 -6.25 16.00
C SER A 122 4.20 -5.78 15.32
N SER A 123 3.82 -4.51 15.50
CA SER A 123 2.75 -3.88 14.72
C SER A 123 3.13 -3.78 13.24
N CYS A 124 4.42 -3.61 12.92
CA CYS A 124 4.94 -3.64 11.55
C CYS A 124 4.85 -5.01 10.88
N ASN A 125 4.40 -6.06 11.57
CA ASN A 125 4.20 -7.38 10.98
C ASN A 125 3.23 -7.31 9.79
N PHE A 126 3.63 -7.94 8.69
CA PHE A 126 2.85 -8.03 7.44
C PHE A 126 1.38 -8.42 7.69
N PHE A 127 1.13 -9.53 8.40
CA PHE A 127 -0.23 -10.04 8.57
C PHE A 127 -1.10 -9.09 9.40
N PHE A 128 -0.51 -8.42 10.40
CA PHE A 128 -1.25 -7.47 11.22
C PHE A 128 -1.66 -6.23 10.42
N ARG A 129 -0.69 -5.57 9.77
CA ARG A 129 -0.97 -4.33 9.01
C ARG A 129 -1.85 -4.59 7.79
N THR A 130 -1.64 -5.68 7.06
CA THR A 130 -2.40 -5.95 5.82
C THR A 130 -3.82 -6.41 6.11
N VAL A 131 -4.10 -7.03 7.27
CA VAL A 131 -5.48 -7.34 7.69
C VAL A 131 -6.31 -6.06 7.84
N SER A 132 -5.74 -5.00 8.42
CA SER A 132 -6.41 -3.69 8.52
C SER A 132 -6.74 -3.13 7.13
N LEU A 133 -5.75 -3.10 6.23
CA LEU A 133 -5.93 -2.65 4.84
C LEU A 133 -6.99 -3.46 4.10
N TRP A 134 -6.97 -4.80 4.24
CA TRP A 134 -7.94 -5.69 3.63
C TRP A 134 -9.35 -5.40 4.12
N ASN A 135 -9.53 -5.24 5.42
CA ASN A 135 -10.86 -5.03 6.01
C ASN A 135 -11.52 -3.74 5.49
N ASN A 136 -10.74 -2.70 5.20
CA ASN A 136 -11.22 -1.45 4.62
C ASN A 136 -11.64 -1.56 3.15
N LEU A 137 -11.26 -2.63 2.44
CA LEU A 137 -11.64 -2.80 1.03
C LEU A 137 -13.15 -3.06 0.86
N PRO A 138 -13.77 -2.53 -0.21
CA PRO A 138 -15.13 -2.86 -0.59
C PRO A 138 -15.32 -4.37 -0.83
N ALA A 139 -16.51 -4.89 -0.51
CA ALA A 139 -16.84 -6.30 -0.74
C ALA A 139 -16.68 -6.70 -2.22
N SER A 140 -17.09 -5.84 -3.14
CA SER A 140 -16.96 -6.06 -4.60
C SER A 140 -15.52 -6.34 -5.04
N VAL A 141 -14.53 -5.71 -4.38
CA VAL A 141 -13.11 -5.91 -4.66
C VAL A 141 -12.63 -7.23 -4.05
N LYS A 142 -13.05 -7.55 -2.81
CA LYS A 142 -12.73 -8.82 -2.13
C LYS A 142 -13.33 -10.05 -2.84
N ASP A 143 -14.38 -9.86 -3.64
CA ASP A 143 -15.08 -10.92 -4.36
C ASP A 143 -14.46 -11.27 -5.72
N ALA A 144 -13.36 -10.61 -6.10
CA ALA A 144 -12.69 -10.85 -7.37
C ALA A 144 -12.25 -12.34 -7.51
N PRO A 145 -12.57 -13.01 -8.63
CA PRO A 145 -12.30 -14.45 -8.78
C PRO A 145 -10.84 -14.75 -9.16
N THR A 146 -10.13 -13.77 -9.73
CA THR A 146 -8.74 -13.94 -10.18
C THR A 146 -7.87 -12.78 -9.74
N LEU A 147 -6.56 -13.02 -9.63
CA LEU A 147 -5.57 -11.99 -9.29
C LEU A 147 -5.58 -10.82 -10.29
N SER A 148 -5.80 -11.11 -11.58
CA SER A 148 -5.83 -10.07 -12.62
C SER A 148 -7.01 -9.13 -12.43
N ILE A 149 -8.22 -9.68 -12.20
CA ILE A 149 -9.43 -8.89 -11.95
C ILE A 149 -9.27 -8.11 -10.63
N PHE A 150 -8.78 -8.78 -9.59
CA PHE A 150 -8.53 -8.16 -8.29
C PHE A 150 -7.59 -6.96 -8.41
N LYS A 151 -6.48 -7.10 -9.14
CA LYS A 151 -5.51 -6.02 -9.37
C LYS A 151 -6.14 -4.84 -10.11
N THR A 152 -6.94 -5.10 -11.15
CA THR A 152 -7.62 -4.05 -11.91
C THR A 152 -8.62 -3.28 -11.03
N LEU A 153 -9.45 -4.01 -10.26
CA LEU A 153 -10.40 -3.39 -9.34
C LEU A 153 -9.70 -2.59 -8.25
N LEU A 154 -8.64 -3.14 -7.65
CA LEU A 154 -7.86 -2.47 -6.62
C LEU A 154 -7.24 -1.16 -7.12
N LEU A 155 -6.67 -1.16 -8.33
CA LEU A 155 -6.05 0.04 -8.92
C LEU A 155 -7.08 1.09 -9.35
N SER A 156 -8.36 0.72 -9.50
CA SER A 156 -9.44 1.65 -9.83
C SER A 156 -9.98 2.41 -8.62
N LEU A 157 -9.64 1.99 -7.40
CA LEU A 157 -10.10 2.64 -6.18
C LEU A 157 -9.40 3.99 -5.95
N PRO A 158 -10.08 4.95 -5.30
CA PRO A 158 -9.42 6.17 -4.85
C PRO A 158 -8.35 5.83 -3.80
N VAL A 159 -7.27 6.61 -3.79
CA VAL A 159 -6.13 6.43 -2.86
C VAL A 159 -6.59 6.37 -1.41
N ASP A 160 -7.54 7.24 -1.04
CA ASP A 160 -8.08 7.36 0.32
C ASP A 160 -8.86 6.11 0.77
N ALA A 161 -9.37 5.30 -0.15
CA ALA A 161 -10.01 4.04 0.19
C ALA A 161 -8.99 2.94 0.54
N ILE A 162 -7.75 3.04 0.05
CA ILE A 162 -6.68 2.08 0.31
C ILE A 162 -5.85 2.51 1.51
N VAL A 163 -5.54 3.80 1.60
CA VAL A 163 -4.77 4.40 2.70
C VAL A 163 -5.61 5.53 3.32
N PRO A 164 -6.55 5.22 4.21
CA PRO A 164 -7.46 6.21 4.78
C PRO A 164 -6.76 7.23 5.70
N GLU A 165 -5.70 6.79 6.40
CA GLU A 165 -4.86 7.66 7.21
C GLU A 165 -3.44 7.69 6.62
N SER A 166 -3.22 8.62 5.69
CA SER A 166 -1.87 8.80 5.12
C SER A 166 -0.89 9.30 6.19
N LEU A 167 0.24 8.62 6.29
CA LEU A 167 1.36 8.96 7.15
C LEU A 167 2.30 10.00 6.49
N ILE A 168 2.08 10.31 5.22
CA ILE A 168 2.82 11.35 4.51
C ILE A 168 2.39 12.70 5.06
N ARG A 169 3.34 13.46 5.63
CA ARG A 169 3.08 14.84 6.06
C ARG A 169 3.54 15.78 4.95
N LEU A 170 2.64 16.65 4.50
CA LEU A 170 2.88 17.59 3.39
C LEU A 170 3.84 18.70 3.81
#